data_AF-A0A974P670-F1
#
_entry.id   AF-A0A974P670-F1
#
_cell.length_a   1.000
_cell.length_b   1.000
_cell.length_c   1.000
_cell.angle_alpha   90.00
_cell.angle_beta   90.00
_cell.angle_gamma   90.00
#
_symmetry.space_group_name_H-M   'P 1'
#
loop_
_entity.id
_entity.type
_entity.pdbx_description
1 polymer ?
#
loop_
_entity_poly.entity_id
_entity_poly.type
_entity_poly.pdbx_seq_one_letter_code
_entity_poly.pdbx_strand_id
1 'polypeptide(L)'
;MTTSETLILRAALELDAAADRAARAIPPVWPLASSVAVNPFLGQADENLATVGARLARVAGVAVTMPRNWYQERIASGVITDGDLSEALAGALERRVLRASPRSSPPPMC
;
A
#
# COMPACT_ATOMS: atom_id res chain seq x y z
N MET A 1 -38.81 -16.18 5.73
CA MET A 1 -37.55 -15.61 5.21
C MET A 1 -36.94 -16.65 4.28
N THR A 2 -36.86 -16.35 2.99
CA THR A 2 -36.39 -17.31 1.98
C THR A 2 -34.87 -17.20 1.78
N THR A 3 -34.24 -18.27 1.30
CA THR A 3 -32.79 -18.29 1.00
C THR A 3 -32.39 -17.15 0.05
N SER A 4 -33.26 -16.78 -0.88
CA SER A 4 -33.04 -15.68 -1.83
C SER A 4 -33.00 -14.30 -1.18
N GLU A 5 -33.87 -14.01 -0.20
CA GLU A 5 -33.79 -12.75 0.58
C GLU A 5 -32.48 -12.65 1.37
N THR A 6 -32.01 -13.78 1.91
CA THR A 6 -30.76 -13.82 2.68
C THR A 6 -29.54 -13.56 1.79
N LEU A 7 -29.54 -14.08 0.56
CA LEU A 7 -28.47 -13.85 -0.42
C LEU A 7 -28.42 -12.39 -0.89
N ILE A 8 -29.57 -11.77 -1.13
CA ILE A 8 -29.65 -10.36 -1.52
C ILE A 8 -29.12 -9.46 -0.40
N LEU A 9 -29.53 -9.71 0.85
CA LEU A 9 -29.05 -8.93 1.99
C LEU A 9 -27.54 -9.07 2.19
N ARG A 10 -26.98 -10.28 2.03
CA ARG A 10 -25.53 -10.50 2.10
C ARG A 10 -24.78 -9.73 1.01
N ALA A 11 -25.25 -9.80 -0.23
CA ALA A 11 -24.63 -9.08 -1.34
C ALA A 11 -24.66 -7.55 -1.13
N ALA A 12 -25.77 -7.01 -0.61
CA ALA A 12 -25.87 -5.59 -0.28
C ALA A 12 -24.87 -5.18 0.82
N LEU A 13 -24.73 -5.99 1.86
CA LEU A 13 -23.75 -5.76 2.93
C LEU A 13 -22.30 -5.83 2.43
N GLU A 14 -21.98 -6.78 1.54
CA GLU A 14 -20.65 -6.88 0.95
C GLU A 14 -20.33 -5.67 0.05
N LEU A 15 -21.32 -5.20 -0.72
CA LEU A 15 -21.18 -4.03 -1.57
C LEU A 15 -20.96 -2.76 -0.74
N ASP A 16 -21.74 -2.57 0.33
CA ASP A 16 -21.59 -1.42 1.23
C ASP A 16 -20.21 -1.41 1.89
N ALA A 17 -19.77 -2.56 2.40
CA ALA A 17 -18.42 -2.71 2.96
C ALA A 17 -17.32 -2.44 1.92
N ALA A 18 -17.52 -2.80 0.65
CA ALA A 18 -16.58 -2.51 -0.43
C ALA A 18 -16.55 -1.01 -0.78
N ALA A 19 -17.71 -0.36 -0.86
CA ALA A 19 -17.84 1.07 -1.12
C ALA A 19 -17.17 1.89 -0.01
N ASP A 20 -17.41 1.53 1.25
CA ASP A 20 -16.84 2.19 2.42
C ASP A 20 -15.30 2.04 2.48
N ARG A 21 -14.76 0.86 2.12
CA ARG A 21 -13.31 0.69 1.94
C ARG A 21 -12.74 1.56 0.82
N ALA A 22 -13.45 1.67 -0.30
CA ALA A 22 -13.02 2.51 -1.43
C ALA A 22 -13.01 4.00 -1.05
N ALA A 23 -14.04 4.48 -0.35
CA ALA A 23 -14.14 5.86 0.11
C ALA A 23 -12.97 6.24 1.04
N ARG A 24 -12.58 5.35 1.96
CA ARG A 24 -11.42 5.57 2.86
C ARG A 24 -10.06 5.61 2.16
N ALA A 25 -9.97 5.16 0.91
CA ALA A 25 -8.75 5.26 0.11
C ALA A 25 -8.64 6.61 -0.65
N ILE A 26 -9.68 7.44 -0.63
CA ILE A 26 -9.68 8.75 -1.28
C ILE A 26 -9.22 9.80 -0.26
N PRO A 27 -8.09 10.49 -0.49
CA PRO A 27 -7.65 11.56 0.39
C PRO A 27 -8.65 12.72 0.43
N PRO A 28 -8.83 13.36 1.60
CA PRO A 28 -9.73 14.51 1.70
C PRO A 28 -9.25 15.64 0.78
N VAL A 29 -10.18 16.23 0.04
CA VAL A 29 -9.91 17.42 -0.78
C VAL A 29 -9.96 18.66 0.12
N TRP A 30 -8.82 19.31 0.30
CA TRP A 30 -8.74 20.68 0.82
C TRP A 30 -8.74 21.69 -0.34
N PRO A 31 -9.17 22.95 -0.14
CA PRO A 31 -9.31 23.93 -1.22
C PRO A 31 -8.01 24.15 -2.02
N LEU A 32 -8.11 23.97 -3.34
CA LEU A 32 -7.02 23.87 -4.32
C LEU A 32 -6.06 25.06 -4.42
N ALA A 33 -6.36 26.21 -3.82
CA ALA A 33 -5.42 27.33 -3.71
C ALA A 33 -4.18 27.00 -2.84
N SER A 34 -4.16 25.83 -2.21
CA SER A 34 -3.14 25.39 -1.25
C SER A 34 -2.71 23.92 -1.41
N SER A 35 -2.99 23.28 -2.55
CA SER A 35 -2.80 21.83 -2.71
C SER A 35 -1.33 21.39 -2.75
N VAL A 36 -0.83 21.12 -1.55
CA VAL A 36 0.35 20.33 -1.21
C VAL A 36 0.10 18.86 -1.56
N ALA A 37 1.17 18.13 -1.87
CA ALA A 37 1.18 16.71 -2.22
C ALA A 37 0.12 15.85 -1.49
N VAL A 38 -0.77 15.23 -2.26
CA VAL A 38 -1.66 14.18 -1.74
C VAL A 38 -0.89 12.86 -1.60
N ASN A 39 -1.12 12.11 -0.53
CA ASN A 39 -0.53 10.78 -0.36
C ASN A 39 -1.30 9.75 -1.21
N PRO A 40 -0.71 9.18 -2.29
CA PRO A 40 -1.38 8.20 -3.14
C PRO A 40 -1.60 6.84 -2.47
N PHE A 41 -1.08 6.64 -1.25
CA PHE A 41 -1.19 5.41 -0.47
C PHE A 41 -2.12 5.52 0.75
N LEU A 42 -2.96 6.57 0.83
CA LEU A 42 -3.90 6.69 1.94
C LEU A 42 -4.80 5.43 2.06
N GLY A 43 -5.00 4.97 3.30
CA GLY A 43 -5.78 3.77 3.59
C GLY A 43 -5.05 2.44 3.30
N GLN A 44 -3.78 2.49 2.87
CA GLN A 44 -3.01 1.29 2.48
C GLN A 44 -1.76 1.07 3.37
N ALA A 45 -1.74 1.66 4.58
CA ALA A 45 -0.59 1.61 5.49
C ALA A 45 -0.23 0.19 5.95
N ASP A 46 -1.22 -0.70 6.02
CA ASP A 46 -1.01 -2.09 6.44
C ASP A 46 -0.53 -3.00 5.29
N GLU A 47 -0.68 -2.57 4.05
CA GLU A 47 -0.19 -3.29 2.88
C GLU A 47 1.33 -3.09 2.71
N ASN A 48 1.98 -3.98 1.95
CA ASN A 48 3.40 -3.81 1.63
C ASN A 48 3.57 -2.95 0.37
N LEU A 49 4.74 -2.32 0.23
CA LEU A 49 5.02 -1.38 -0.87
C LEU A 49 4.89 -2.03 -2.25
N ALA A 50 5.21 -3.32 -2.38
CA ALA A 50 5.12 -4.04 -3.65
C ALA A 50 3.65 -4.20 -4.11
N THR A 51 2.75 -4.53 -3.18
CA THR A 51 1.31 -4.66 -3.45
C THR A 51 0.70 -3.31 -3.85
N VAL A 52 0.92 -2.27 -3.04
CA VAL A 52 0.34 -0.94 -3.28
C VAL A 52 0.94 -0.28 -4.52
N GLY A 53 2.25 -0.48 -4.75
CA GLY A 53 2.92 0.04 -5.94
C GLY A 53 2.43 -0.62 -7.23
N ALA A 54 2.20 -1.94 -7.21
CA ALA A 54 1.58 -2.63 -8.34
C ALA A 54 0.13 -2.16 -8.59
N ARG A 55 -0.63 -1.86 -7.53
CA ARG A 55 -1.98 -1.30 -7.66
C ARG A 55 -1.93 0.11 -8.27
N LEU A 56 -1.06 0.98 -7.76
CA LEU A 56 -0.88 2.35 -8.26
C LEU A 56 -0.46 2.35 -9.74
N ALA A 57 0.46 1.47 -10.13
CA ALA A 57 0.88 1.32 -11.51
C ALA A 57 -0.28 0.90 -12.43
N ARG A 58 -1.15 -0.02 -11.98
CA ARG A 58 -2.31 -0.45 -12.76
C ARG A 58 -3.39 0.63 -12.90
N VAL A 59 -3.64 1.40 -11.85
CA VAL A 59 -4.77 2.34 -11.80
C VAL A 59 -4.40 3.72 -12.32
N ALA A 60 -3.18 4.18 -12.05
CA ALA A 60 -2.72 5.54 -12.37
C ALA A 60 -1.56 5.57 -13.39
N GLY A 61 -1.01 4.42 -13.78
CA GLY A 61 0.17 4.37 -14.67
C GLY A 61 1.46 4.88 -14.01
N VAL A 62 1.48 5.05 -12.68
CA VAL A 62 2.62 5.60 -11.94
C VAL A 62 3.41 4.48 -11.27
N ALA A 63 4.72 4.43 -11.55
CA ALA A 63 5.64 3.54 -10.87
C ALA A 63 6.15 4.19 -9.57
N VAL A 64 6.28 3.39 -8.51
CA VAL A 64 6.81 3.83 -7.20
C VAL A 64 8.33 3.80 -7.15
N THR A 65 8.95 2.94 -7.96
CA THR A 65 10.41 2.78 -8.01
C THR A 65 10.96 3.30 -9.34
N MET A 66 12.26 3.58 -9.36
CA MET A 66 12.97 3.91 -10.59
C MET A 66 12.93 2.74 -11.60
N PRO A 67 13.12 3.00 -12.90
CA PRO A 67 13.29 1.96 -13.91
C PRO A 67 14.47 1.00 -13.59
N ARG A 68 14.40 -0.24 -14.07
CA ARG A 68 15.41 -1.27 -13.75
C ARG A 68 16.82 -0.93 -14.25
N ASN A 69 16.94 -0.29 -15.41
CA ASN A 69 18.24 0.11 -15.96
C ASN A 69 18.97 1.13 -15.07
N TRP A 70 18.23 2.02 -14.40
CA TRP A 70 18.81 2.99 -13.47
C TRP A 70 19.56 2.31 -12.31
N TYR A 71 19.02 1.19 -11.79
CA TYR A 71 19.68 0.40 -10.76
C TYR A 71 20.86 -0.38 -11.33
N GLN A 72 20.69 -1.00 -12.50
CA GLN A 72 21.77 -1.73 -13.19
C GLN A 72 23.00 -0.85 -13.42
N GLU A 73 22.81 0.37 -13.90
CA GLU A 73 23.89 1.34 -14.13
C GLU A 73 24.63 1.67 -12.84
N ARG A 74 23.91 1.87 -11.72
CA ARG A 74 24.52 2.19 -10.43
C ARG A 74 25.24 1.03 -9.76
N ILE A 75 24.76 -0.19 -9.96
CA ILE A 75 25.46 -1.40 -9.52
C ILE A 75 26.74 -1.56 -10.35
N ALA A 76 26.64 -1.43 -11.68
CA ALA A 76 27.79 -1.53 -12.58
C ALA A 76 28.84 -0.43 -12.33
N SER A 77 28.41 0.77 -11.96
CA SER A 77 29.31 1.89 -11.62
C SER A 77 29.87 1.81 -10.19
N GLY A 78 29.48 0.81 -9.39
CA GLY A 78 29.89 0.68 -7.99
C GLY A 78 29.31 1.74 -7.04
N VAL A 79 28.32 2.52 -7.47
CA VAL A 79 27.60 3.48 -6.61
C VAL A 79 26.70 2.74 -5.63
N ILE A 80 26.12 1.62 -6.07
CA ILE A 80 25.49 0.62 -5.20
C ILE A 80 26.46 -0.54 -5.13
N THR A 81 26.93 -0.86 -3.92
CA THR A 81 27.89 -1.92 -3.67
C THR A 81 27.20 -3.21 -3.24
N ASP A 82 27.92 -4.34 -3.30
CA ASP A 82 27.43 -5.62 -2.76
C ASP A 82 27.15 -5.55 -1.24
N GLY A 83 27.88 -4.68 -0.53
CA GLY A 83 27.63 -4.37 0.88
C GLY A 83 26.25 -3.75 1.08
N ASP A 84 25.91 -2.71 0.31
CA ASP A 84 24.60 -2.05 0.36
C ASP A 84 23.46 -3.05 0.08
N LEU A 85 23.64 -3.93 -0.89
CA LEU A 85 22.66 -4.96 -1.24
C LEU A 85 22.49 -5.99 -0.12
N SER A 86 23.59 -6.41 0.51
CA SER A 86 23.59 -7.37 1.60
C SER A 86 22.91 -6.80 2.85
N GLU A 87 23.21 -5.55 3.21
CA GLU A 87 22.58 -4.83 4.31
C GLU A 87 21.08 -4.62 4.05
N ALA A 88 20.71 -4.21 2.82
CA ALA A 88 19.32 -4.05 2.43
C ALA A 88 18.53 -5.36 2.54
N LEU A 89 19.13 -6.48 2.11
CA LEU A 89 18.53 -7.82 2.21
C LEU A 89 18.35 -8.24 3.67
N ALA A 90 19.37 -8.09 4.51
CA ALA A 90 19.29 -8.41 5.93
C ALA A 90 18.15 -7.63 6.62
N GLY A 91 18.10 -6.31 6.43
CA GLY A 91 17.04 -5.48 7.00
C GLY A 91 15.65 -5.78 6.42
N ALA A 92 15.55 -6.22 5.16
CA ALA A 92 14.28 -6.66 4.58
C ALA A 92 13.76 -7.96 5.24
N LEU A 93 14.65 -8.91 5.51
CA LEU A 93 14.32 -10.16 6.19
C LEU A 93 13.89 -9.91 7.64
N GLU A 94 14.61 -9.07 8.38
CA GLU A 94 14.23 -8.66 9.74
C GLU A 94 12.83 -8.04 9.79
N ARG A 95 12.54 -7.09 8.89
CA ARG A 95 11.21 -6.46 8.79
C ARG A 95 10.11 -7.44 8.41
N ARG A 96 10.43 -8.45 7.59
CA ARG A 96 9.48 -9.52 7.23
C ARG A 96 9.14 -10.38 8.44
N VAL A 97 10.13 -10.71 9.28
CA VAL A 97 9.92 -11.42 10.55
C VAL A 97 9.07 -10.58 11.50
N LEU A 98 9.40 -9.29 11.68
CA LEU A 98 8.63 -8.38 12.55
C LEU A 98 7.17 -8.20 12.10
N ARG A 99 6.91 -8.13 10.79
CA ARG A 99 5.53 -8.05 10.25
C ARG A 99 4.75 -9.36 10.39
N ALA A 100 5.42 -10.51 10.50
CA ALA A 100 4.77 -11.80 10.69
C ALA A 100 4.32 -12.03 12.13
N SER A 101 4.86 -11.29 13.10
CA SER A 101 4.34 -11.25 14.47
C SER A 101 3.00 -10.52 14.54
N PRO A 102 2.02 -10.99 15.33
CA PRO A 102 0.73 -10.34 15.46
C PRO A 102 0.95 -8.92 16.00
N ARG A 103 0.55 -7.91 15.21
CA ARG A 103 0.57 -6.52 15.67
C ARG A 103 -0.44 -6.36 16.81
N SER A 104 0.01 -5.86 17.95
CA SER A 104 -0.90 -5.41 19.01
C SER A 104 -1.76 -4.26 18.47
N SER A 105 -3.08 -4.32 18.70
CA SER A 105 -4.02 -3.28 18.30
C SER A 105 -3.59 -1.91 18.87
N PRO A 106 -3.77 -0.81 18.12
CA PRO A 106 -3.55 0.52 18.66
C PRO A 106 -4.50 0.77 19.85
N PRO A 107 -4.06 1.53 20.89
CA PRO A 107 -4.92 1.88 22.01
C PRO A 107 -6.13 2.70 21.50
N PRO A 108 -7.31 2.57 22.16
CA PRO A 108 -8.46 3.39 21.78
C PRO A 108 -8.09 4.88 21.92
N MET A 109 -8.44 5.67 20.91
CA MET A 109 -8.37 7.13 21.06
C MET A 109 -9.44 7.53 22.08
N CYS A 110 -8.99 8.12 23.20
CA CYS A 110 -9.87 8.79 24.17
C CYS A 110 -10.60 9.96 23.53
#